data_AF-A0AAP0JVK7-F1
#
_entry.id   AF-A0AAP0JVK7-F1
#
_cell.length_a   1.000
_cell.length_b   1.000
_cell.length_c   1.000
_cell.angle_alpha   90.00
_cell.angle_beta   90.00
_cell.angle_gamma   90.00
#
_symmetry.space_group_name_H-M   'P 1'
#
loop_
_entity.id
_entity.type
_entity.pdbx_description
1 polymer ?
#
loop_
_entity_poly.entity_id
_entity_poly.type
_entity_poly.pdbx_seq_one_letter_code
_entity_poly.pdbx_strand_id
1 'polypeptide(L)'
;MRGSSLSDFGWKRCWRQNTNAELTLEVMSTTVLASLACKAFAQLLQAPHDEASAIISERFPVPRLVVCDQHGSQARFLLAKLNPSATYNSAHDVAAGSDVIFTDDVSLQVFFEHLQKLAVQS
;
A
#
# COMPACT_ATOMS: atom_id res chain seq x y z
N MET A 1 -19.90 -35.51 -3.62
CA MET A 1 -19.95 -34.10 -4.05
C MET A 1 -19.26 -33.24 -2.99
N ARG A 2 -17.99 -32.94 -3.17
CA ARG A 2 -17.25 -31.91 -2.42
C ARG A 2 -16.40 -31.16 -3.45
N GLY A 3 -16.59 -29.85 -3.49
CA GLY A 3 -16.05 -28.97 -4.51
C GLY A 3 -14.57 -28.68 -4.32
N SER A 4 -13.87 -28.58 -5.43
CA SER A 4 -12.50 -28.08 -5.51
C SER A 4 -12.57 -26.60 -5.88
N SER A 5 -12.08 -25.72 -5.00
CA SER A 5 -11.95 -24.29 -5.26
C SER A 5 -10.83 -24.02 -6.27
N LEU A 6 -11.06 -23.04 -7.15
CA LEU A 6 -10.19 -22.61 -8.25
C LEU A 6 -8.83 -21.98 -7.82
N SER A 7 -8.39 -22.17 -6.57
CA SER A 7 -7.15 -21.58 -6.02
C SER A 7 -5.92 -22.50 -6.16
N ASP A 8 -6.08 -23.74 -6.60
CA ASP A 8 -5.02 -24.76 -6.50
C ASP A 8 -4.12 -24.93 -7.74
N PHE A 9 -4.34 -24.16 -8.81
CA PHE A 9 -3.67 -24.41 -10.11
C PHE A 9 -2.58 -23.40 -10.52
N GLY A 10 -2.34 -22.33 -9.77
CA GLY A 10 -1.46 -21.23 -10.22
C GLY A 10 0.01 -21.30 -9.79
N TRP A 11 0.30 -21.70 -8.55
CA TRP A 11 1.63 -21.44 -7.95
C TRP A 11 2.59 -22.64 -7.98
N LYS A 12 2.07 -23.88 -8.05
CA LYS A 12 2.90 -25.09 -7.99
C LYS A 12 3.63 -25.45 -9.30
N ARG A 13 3.39 -24.71 -10.38
CA ARG A 13 4.00 -24.99 -11.69
C ARG A 13 5.30 -24.22 -11.96
N CYS A 14 5.67 -23.26 -11.10
CA CYS A 14 6.91 -22.49 -11.27
C CYS A 14 8.17 -23.23 -10.76
N TRP A 15 8.03 -24.20 -9.86
CA TRP A 15 9.18 -24.84 -9.18
C TRP A 15 9.42 -26.32 -9.49
N ARG A 16 8.62 -26.94 -10.37
CA ARG A 16 8.74 -28.37 -10.69
C ARG A 16 9.09 -28.62 -12.15
N GLN A 17 10.15 -27.95 -12.62
CA GLN A 17 10.79 -28.23 -13.91
C GLN A 17 12.26 -27.81 -13.86
N ASN A 18 13.08 -28.47 -13.02
CA ASN A 18 14.41 -28.89 -13.47
C ASN A 18 15.02 -29.91 -12.49
N THR A 19 15.09 -31.16 -12.93
CA THR A 19 15.87 -32.23 -12.32
C THR A 19 17.09 -32.50 -13.19
N ASN A 20 18.26 -32.53 -12.54
CA ASN A 20 19.54 -33.10 -12.97
C ASN A 20 20.39 -32.38 -14.02
N ALA A 21 21.65 -32.21 -13.59
CA ALA A 21 22.90 -32.14 -14.35
C ALA A 21 23.25 -30.84 -15.09
N GLU A 22 24.42 -30.31 -14.71
CA GLU A 22 25.27 -29.36 -15.45
C GLU A 22 24.63 -28.04 -15.87
N LEU A 23 24.48 -27.12 -14.91
CA LEU A 23 24.37 -25.70 -15.22
C LEU A 23 25.37 -24.90 -14.38
N THR A 24 26.24 -24.27 -15.15
CA THR A 24 27.34 -23.36 -14.86
C THR A 24 27.04 -22.30 -13.79
N LEU A 25 28.10 -21.81 -13.15
CA LEU A 25 28.17 -20.77 -12.11
C LEU A 25 27.36 -19.48 -12.35
N GLU A 26 26.75 -19.26 -13.53
CA GLU A 26 25.93 -18.08 -13.85
C GLU A 26 24.45 -18.21 -13.42
N VAL A 27 23.88 -19.42 -13.34
CA VAL A 27 22.44 -19.63 -12.99
C VAL A 27 22.16 -19.47 -11.48
N MET A 28 23.21 -19.57 -10.66
CA MET A 28 23.13 -19.33 -9.21
C MET A 28 22.84 -17.87 -8.88
N SER A 29 23.36 -16.92 -9.66
CA SER A 29 23.21 -15.47 -9.40
C SER A 29 21.74 -15.02 -9.56
N THR A 30 21.10 -15.37 -10.66
CA THR A 30 19.73 -14.96 -10.97
C THR A 30 18.68 -15.66 -10.10
N THR A 31 18.87 -16.94 -9.75
CA THR A 31 17.93 -17.66 -8.86
C THR A 31 18.02 -17.17 -7.41
N VAL A 32 19.23 -16.88 -6.92
CA VAL A 32 19.43 -16.31 -5.58
C VAL A 32 18.83 -14.90 -5.51
N LEU A 33 19.04 -14.07 -6.54
CA LEU A 33 18.44 -12.73 -6.64
C LEU A 33 16.90 -12.79 -6.67
N ALA A 34 16.30 -13.70 -7.44
CA ALA A 34 14.85 -13.89 -7.46
C ALA A 34 14.31 -14.37 -6.11
N SER A 35 15.00 -15.30 -5.45
CA SER A 35 14.62 -15.78 -4.11
C SER A 35 14.74 -14.70 -3.04
N LEU A 36 15.73 -13.81 -3.16
CA LEU A 36 15.95 -12.69 -2.25
C LEU A 36 14.91 -11.59 -2.46
N ALA A 37 14.54 -11.30 -3.72
CA ALA A 37 13.50 -10.33 -4.05
C ALA A 37 12.13 -10.73 -3.48
N CYS A 38 11.73 -12.01 -3.59
CA CYS A 38 10.49 -12.50 -2.99
C CYS A 38 10.52 -12.40 -1.46
N LYS A 39 11.66 -12.67 -0.81
CA LYS A 39 11.81 -12.53 0.64
C LYS A 39 11.68 -11.07 1.09
N ALA A 40 12.35 -10.15 0.38
CA ALA A 40 12.30 -8.72 0.68
C ALA A 40 10.87 -8.16 0.54
N PHE A 41 10.15 -8.54 -0.53
CA PHE A 41 8.76 -8.12 -0.72
C PHE A 41 7.83 -8.70 0.35
N ALA A 42 8.01 -9.97 0.74
CA ALA A 42 7.23 -10.56 1.83
C ALA A 42 7.46 -9.82 3.17
N GLN A 43 8.70 -9.46 3.48
CA GLN A 43 9.03 -8.67 4.67
C GLN A 43 8.41 -7.27 4.63
N LEU A 44 8.45 -6.60 3.46
CA LEU A 44 7.82 -5.30 3.26
C LEU A 44 6.31 -5.34 3.56
N LEU A 45 5.63 -6.41 3.15
CA LEU A 45 4.20 -6.58 3.41
C LEU A 45 3.90 -6.95 4.87
N GLN A 46 4.77 -7.69 5.56
CA GLN A 46 4.55 -8.07 6.96
C GLN A 46 4.82 -6.92 7.95
N ALA A 47 5.82 -6.07 7.68
CA ALA A 47 6.19 -4.96 8.55
C ALA A 47 5.01 -4.10 9.07
N PRO A 48 4.07 -3.60 8.24
CA PRO A 48 2.95 -2.81 8.73
C PRO A 48 1.95 -3.60 9.59
N HIS A 49 1.85 -4.93 9.41
CA HIS A 49 0.98 -5.77 10.25
C HIS A 49 1.57 -5.95 11.65
N ASP A 50 2.88 -6.15 11.75
CA ASP A 50 3.58 -6.30 13.02
C ASP A 50 3.52 -4.99 13.82
N GLU A 51 3.78 -3.85 13.17
CA GLU A 51 3.71 -2.53 13.79
C GLU A 51 2.27 -2.19 14.26
N ALA A 52 1.27 -2.45 13.42
CA ALA A 52 -0.12 -2.24 13.80
C ALA A 52 -0.52 -3.10 15.01
N SER A 53 -0.07 -4.36 15.07
CA SER A 53 -0.36 -5.28 16.17
C SER A 53 0.25 -4.80 17.50
N ALA A 54 1.48 -4.28 17.46
CA ALA A 54 2.13 -3.67 18.62
C ALA A 54 1.30 -2.48 19.14
N ILE A 55 0.93 -1.53 18.27
CA ILE A 55 0.15 -0.34 18.65
C ILE A 55 -1.22 -0.71 19.24
N ILE A 56 -1.90 -1.71 18.66
CA ILE A 56 -3.22 -2.16 19.11
C ILE A 56 -3.13 -2.74 20.53
N SER A 57 -2.06 -3.49 20.83
CA SER A 57 -1.89 -4.12 22.14
C SER A 57 -1.67 -3.12 23.28
N GLU A 58 -1.13 -1.93 22.98
CA GLU A 58 -0.80 -0.90 23.97
C GLU A 58 -1.94 0.09 24.23
N ARG A 59 -2.94 0.18 23.34
CA ARG A 59 -4.00 1.19 23.40
C ARG A 59 -5.29 0.68 24.03
N PHE A 60 -5.89 1.52 24.88
CA PHE A 60 -7.24 1.35 25.41
C PHE A 60 -8.06 2.63 25.17
N PRO A 61 -9.27 2.56 24.57
CA PRO A 61 -9.95 1.37 24.06
C PRO A 61 -9.25 0.77 22.83
N VAL A 62 -9.48 -0.53 22.59
CA VAL A 62 -8.84 -1.27 21.49
C VAL A 62 -9.21 -0.63 20.14
N PRO A 63 -8.23 -0.18 19.34
CA PRO A 63 -8.50 0.43 18.04
C PRO A 63 -9.05 -0.58 17.03
N ARG A 64 -9.91 -0.11 16.11
CA ARG A 64 -10.36 -0.92 14.96
C ARG A 64 -9.33 -0.89 13.84
N LEU A 65 -8.71 -2.02 13.54
CA LEU A 65 -7.84 -2.19 12.38
C LEU A 65 -8.67 -2.39 11.10
N VAL A 66 -8.29 -1.69 10.03
CA VAL A 66 -8.87 -1.85 8.69
C VAL A 66 -7.72 -2.09 7.72
N VAL A 67 -7.71 -3.26 7.09
CA VAL A 67 -6.78 -3.60 5.99
C VAL A 67 -7.52 -3.38 4.68
N CYS A 68 -6.91 -2.65 3.76
CA CYS A 68 -7.52 -2.32 2.48
C CYS A 68 -6.48 -2.14 1.39
N ASP A 69 -6.88 -2.46 0.15
CA ASP A 69 -6.10 -2.22 -1.06
C ASP A 69 -6.58 -0.96 -1.79
N GLN A 70 -5.80 -0.51 -2.76
CA GLN A 70 -6.17 0.62 -3.62
C GLN A 70 -7.51 0.34 -4.33
N HIS A 71 -8.37 1.35 -4.39
CA HIS A 71 -9.73 1.27 -4.93
C HIS A 71 -10.70 0.34 -4.17
N GLY A 72 -10.28 -0.25 -3.05
CA GLY A 72 -11.14 -1.00 -2.16
C GLY A 72 -12.17 -0.10 -1.47
N SER A 73 -13.37 -0.61 -1.20
CA SER A 73 -14.43 0.17 -0.54
C SER A 73 -14.03 0.70 0.84
N GLN A 74 -13.12 -0.02 1.51
CA GLN A 74 -12.56 0.33 2.82
C GLN A 74 -11.44 1.38 2.73
N ALA A 75 -10.82 1.60 1.57
CA ALA A 75 -9.78 2.64 1.40
C ALA A 75 -10.33 4.05 1.67
N ARG A 76 -11.65 4.25 1.56
CA ARG A 76 -12.32 5.50 1.91
C ARG A 76 -12.08 5.95 3.36
N PHE A 77 -11.87 5.01 4.29
CA PHE A 77 -11.50 5.35 5.67
C PHE A 77 -10.16 6.08 5.77
N LEU A 78 -9.24 5.78 4.85
CA LEU A 78 -7.97 6.50 4.72
C LEU A 78 -8.19 7.82 3.98
N LEU A 79 -8.82 7.80 2.80
CA LEU A 79 -9.01 8.98 1.95
C LEU A 79 -9.73 10.13 2.68
N ALA A 80 -10.71 9.83 3.53
CA ALA A 80 -11.42 10.83 4.32
C ALA A 80 -10.58 11.50 5.42
N LYS A 81 -9.37 10.99 5.72
CA LYS A 81 -8.44 11.55 6.71
C LYS A 81 -7.23 12.24 6.07
N LEU A 82 -7.03 12.05 4.76
CA LEU A 82 -5.92 12.67 4.05
C LEU A 82 -6.20 14.16 3.84
N ASN A 83 -5.12 14.94 3.75
CA ASN A 83 -5.21 16.33 3.32
C ASN A 83 -5.56 16.35 1.81
N PRO A 84 -6.64 17.03 1.37
CA PRO A 84 -7.02 17.13 -0.03
C PRO A 84 -6.12 18.13 -0.80
N SER A 85 -4.82 17.86 -0.87
CA SER A 85 -3.88 18.64 -1.70
C SER A 85 -4.04 18.38 -3.19
N ALA A 86 -4.69 17.27 -3.55
CA ALA A 86 -4.97 16.82 -4.91
C ALA A 86 -6.48 16.56 -5.02
N THR A 87 -7.22 17.49 -5.63
CA THR A 87 -8.68 17.37 -5.84
C THR A 87 -9.02 17.47 -7.31
N TYR A 88 -10.27 17.19 -7.67
CA TYR A 88 -10.73 17.32 -9.06
C TYR A 88 -10.64 18.75 -9.60
N ASN A 89 -10.62 19.78 -8.72
CA ASN A 89 -10.44 21.19 -9.08
C ASN A 89 -8.97 21.54 -9.38
N SER A 90 -8.03 20.80 -8.80
CA SER A 90 -6.58 20.97 -8.95
C SER A 90 -5.94 19.85 -9.77
N ALA A 91 -6.75 19.04 -10.43
CA ALA A 91 -6.33 17.83 -11.15
C ALA A 91 -5.33 18.09 -12.29
N HIS A 92 -5.25 19.32 -12.78
CA HIS A 92 -4.28 19.72 -13.81
C HIS A 92 -2.87 19.93 -13.23
N ASP A 93 -2.74 20.27 -11.96
CA ASP A 93 -1.47 20.65 -11.32
C ASP A 93 -0.81 19.49 -10.54
N VAL A 94 -1.47 18.33 -10.49
CA VAL A 94 -0.98 17.14 -9.78
C VAL A 94 -0.09 16.29 -10.67
N ALA A 95 1.03 15.84 -10.10
CA ALA A 95 1.93 14.89 -10.74
C ALA A 95 1.18 13.61 -11.13
N ALA A 96 1.52 13.08 -12.31
CA ALA A 96 0.96 11.84 -12.82
C ALA A 96 1.15 10.70 -11.79
N GLY A 97 0.04 10.10 -11.36
CA GLY A 97 0.03 9.01 -10.37
C GLY A 97 -0.37 9.41 -8.94
N SER A 98 -0.70 10.68 -8.68
CA SER A 98 -1.32 11.07 -7.41
C SER A 98 -2.79 10.64 -7.36
N ASP A 99 -3.20 9.99 -6.26
CA ASP A 99 -4.62 9.73 -6.00
C ASP A 99 -5.36 11.06 -5.80
N VAL A 100 -6.39 11.30 -6.61
CA VAL A 100 -7.24 12.49 -6.53
C VAL A 100 -8.38 12.23 -5.54
N ILE A 101 -8.53 13.11 -4.54
CA ILE A 101 -9.57 13.01 -3.53
C ILE A 101 -10.80 13.77 -4.01
N PHE A 102 -11.93 13.07 -4.10
CA PHE A 102 -13.22 13.64 -4.48
C PHE A 102 -13.90 14.29 -3.26
N THR A 103 -13.48 15.50 -2.93
CA THR A 103 -14.06 16.33 -1.87
C THR A 103 -14.06 17.80 -2.26
N ASP A 104 -14.99 18.57 -1.67
CA ASP A 104 -15.05 20.03 -1.69
C ASP A 104 -14.26 20.67 -0.53
N ASP A 105 -13.63 19.87 0.34
CA ASP A 105 -12.86 20.37 1.48
C ASP A 105 -11.64 21.19 1.05
N VAL A 106 -11.27 22.17 1.89
CA VAL A 106 -10.08 23.00 1.67
C VAL A 106 -8.80 22.24 2.01
N SER A 107 -7.77 22.41 1.20
CA SER A 107 -6.44 21.88 1.51
C SER A 107 -5.80 22.65 2.67
N LEU A 108 -4.88 22.00 3.37
CA LEU A 108 -4.11 22.61 4.45
C LEU A 108 -3.33 23.86 3.98
N GLN A 109 -2.90 23.89 2.72
CA GLN A 109 -2.21 25.04 2.14
C GLN A 109 -3.12 26.27 2.08
N VAL A 110 -4.33 26.11 1.51
CA VAL A 110 -5.32 27.21 1.43
C VAL A 110 -5.68 27.68 2.83
N PHE A 111 -5.84 26.75 3.78
CA PHE A 111 -6.07 27.08 5.18
C PHE A 111 -4.96 27.99 5.74
N PHE A 112 -3.68 27.65 5.54
CA PHE A 112 -2.57 28.48 6.01
C PHE A 112 -2.50 29.84 5.32
N GLU A 113 -2.78 29.92 4.02
CA GLU A 113 -2.81 31.21 3.31
C GLU A 113 -3.87 32.15 3.89
N HIS A 114 -5.03 31.61 4.26
CA HIS A 114 -6.10 32.38 4.89
C HIS A 114 -5.74 32.78 6.31
N LEU A 115 -5.19 31.84 7.09
CA LEU A 115 -4.73 32.09 8.47
C LEU A 115 -3.69 33.20 8.52
N GLN A 116 -2.69 33.16 7.63
CA GLN A 116 -1.61 34.16 7.58
C GLN A 116 -2.15 35.56 7.28
N LYS A 117 -3.05 35.70 6.30
CA LYS A 117 -3.69 36.98 5.97
C LYS A 117 -4.42 37.59 7.16
N LEU A 118 -5.18 36.78 7.90
CA LEU A 118 -5.89 37.23 9.10
C LEU A 118 -4.94 37.59 10.25
N ALA A 119 -3.84 36.84 10.42
CA ALA A 119 -2.89 37.08 11.49
C ALA A 119 -2.10 38.39 11.34
N VAL A 120 -1.87 38.84 10.10
CA VAL A 120 -1.14 40.11 9.80
C VAL A 120 -2.08 41.29 9.56
N GLN A 121 -3.40 41.07 9.57
CA GLN A 121 -4.41 42.14 9.60
C GLN A 121 -4.47 42.72 11.03
N SER A 122 -3.47 43.53 11.38
CA SER A 122 -3.42 44.36 12.59
C SER A 122 -3.40 45.84 12.22
#